data_AF-A0A532C4D4-F1
#
_entry.id   AF-A0A532C4D4-F1
#
_cell.length_a   1.000
_cell.length_b   1.000
_cell.length_c   1.000
_cell.angle_alpha   90.00
_cell.angle_beta   90.00
_cell.angle_gamma   90.00
#
_symmetry.space_group_name_H-M   'P 1'
#
loop_
_entity.id
_entity.type
_entity.pdbx_description
1 polymer ?
#
loop_
_entity_poly.entity_id
_entity_poly.type
_entity_poly.pdbx_seq_one_letter_code
_entity_poly.pdbx_strand_id
1 'polypeptide(L)'
;MPTNTVQVPVLMSHSQKLRLARKAKVAKLTMGELLRRGGERYSPDEDSDLLEQFARQVSRAAGKAIRSIDRTLDLVAESERRIQQLTRAASQRG
;
A
#
# COMPACT_ATOMS: atom_id res chain seq x y z
N MET A 1 24.46 31.03 6.64
CA MET A 1 23.13 31.47 7.11
C MET A 1 22.95 30.90 8.52
N PRO A 2 22.84 31.70 9.58
CA PRO A 2 22.54 31.17 10.90
C PRO A 2 21.16 30.49 10.87
N THR A 3 21.09 29.21 11.21
CA THR A 3 19.83 28.50 11.41
C THR A 3 19.20 29.02 12.69
N ASN A 4 18.16 29.85 12.55
CA ASN A 4 17.44 30.42 13.69
C ASN A 4 16.58 29.34 14.36
N THR A 5 17.18 28.50 15.19
CA THR A 5 16.50 27.45 15.93
C THR A 5 15.90 28.00 17.22
N VAL A 6 14.62 27.70 17.47
CA VAL A 6 13.91 28.13 18.67
C VAL A 6 13.65 26.92 19.56
N GLN A 7 13.80 27.09 20.87
CA GLN A 7 13.46 26.06 21.85
C GLN A 7 11.96 26.08 22.14
N VAL A 8 11.31 24.91 22.00
CA VAL A 8 9.89 24.74 22.33
C VAL A 8 9.78 23.75 23.49
N PRO A 9 9.53 24.20 24.73
CA PRO A 9 9.34 23.31 25.87
C PRO A 9 7.98 22.60 25.76
N VAL A 10 7.98 21.28 25.92
CA VAL A 10 6.77 20.45 25.90
C VAL A 10 6.58 19.79 27.26
N LEU A 11 5.46 20.10 27.92
CA LEU A 11 5.09 19.47 29.17
C LEU A 11 4.59 18.04 28.91
N MET A 12 5.13 17.09 29.65
CA MET A 12 4.79 15.68 29.54
C MET A 12 4.91 15.00 30.90
N SER A 13 4.07 14.00 31.12
CA SER A 13 4.22 13.12 32.27
C SER A 13 5.50 12.28 32.16
N HIS A 14 5.96 11.75 33.29
CA HIS A 14 7.13 10.89 33.33
C HIS A 14 6.97 9.67 32.41
N SER A 15 5.78 9.07 32.39
CA SER A 15 5.49 7.90 31.55
C SER A 15 5.47 8.25 30.06
N GLN A 16 4.94 9.43 29.68
CA GLN A 16 4.98 9.92 28.30
C GLN A 16 6.43 10.09 27.82
N LYS A 17 7.28 10.73 28.62
CA LYS A 17 8.71 10.92 28.31
C LYS A 17 9.42 9.59 28.08
N LEU A 18 9.22 8.61 28.96
CA LEU A 18 9.83 7.29 28.84
C LEU A 18 9.39 6.56 27.56
N ARG A 19 8.09 6.59 27.23
CA ARG A 19 7.59 5.95 26.00
C ARG A 19 8.20 6.57 24.75
N LEU A 20 8.23 7.90 24.66
CA LEU A 20 8.81 8.61 23.52
C LEU A 20 10.33 8.36 23.41
N ALA A 21 11.03 8.26 24.54
CA ALA A 21 12.47 7.96 24.55
C ALA A 21 12.78 6.58 24.00
N ARG A 22 11.96 5.58 24.37
CA ARG A 22 12.06 4.23 23.82
C ARG A 22 11.80 4.23 22.31
N LYS A 23 10.75 4.94 21.86
CA LYS A 23 10.44 5.08 20.42
C LYS A 23 11.60 5.73 19.65
N ALA A 24 12.16 6.82 20.16
CA ALA A 24 13.29 7.51 19.54
C ALA A 24 14.52 6.59 19.44
N LYS A 25 14.83 5.85 20.51
CA LYS A 25 15.93 4.88 20.53
C LYS A 25 15.76 3.78 19.48
N VAL A 26 14.58 3.19 19.36
CA VAL A 26 14.29 2.15 18.34
C VAL A 26 14.42 2.73 16.93
N ALA A 27 13.94 3.94 16.72
CA ALA A 27 14.03 4.64 15.43
C ALA A 27 15.43 5.20 15.12
N LYS A 28 16.41 5.06 16.04
CA LYS A 28 17.75 5.68 15.95
C LYS A 28 17.69 7.21 15.73
N LEU A 29 16.72 7.86 16.34
CA LEU A 29 16.53 9.32 16.31
C LEU A 29 16.78 9.92 17.69
N THR A 30 17.11 11.21 17.73
CA THR A 30 17.02 11.98 18.98
C THR A 30 15.56 12.22 19.33
N MET A 31 15.28 12.51 20.61
CA MET A 31 13.92 12.86 21.03
C MET A 31 13.39 14.08 20.27
N GLY A 32 14.21 15.12 20.12
CA GLY A 32 13.84 16.34 19.40
C GLY A 32 13.51 16.07 17.94
N GLU A 33 14.30 15.23 17.27
CA GLU A 33 14.07 14.87 15.87
C GLU A 33 12.80 14.02 15.69
N LEU A 34 12.55 13.08 16.60
CA LEU A 34 11.30 12.30 16.61
C LEU A 34 10.09 13.23 16.76
N LEU A 35 10.14 14.17 17.72
CA LEU A 35 9.05 15.10 17.99
C LEU A 35 8.84 16.08 16.84
N ARG A 36 9.93 16.61 16.27
CA ARG A 36 9.88 17.52 15.12
C ARG A 36 9.21 16.85 13.92
N ARG A 37 9.66 15.64 13.54
CA ARG A 37 9.06 14.86 12.45
C ARG A 37 7.61 14.47 12.74
N GLY A 38 7.32 14.12 13.99
CA GLY A 38 5.97 13.76 14.42
C GLY A 38 5.01 14.94 14.32
N GLY A 39 5.43 16.13 14.76
CA GLY A 39 4.65 17.36 14.65
C GLY A 39 4.46 17.81 13.20
N GLU A 40 5.51 17.76 12.36
CA GLU A 40 5.42 18.09 10.92
C GLU A 40 4.48 17.17 10.14
N ARG A 41 4.30 15.93 10.60
CA ARG A 41 3.40 14.93 9.98
C ARG A 41 2.03 14.85 10.65
N TYR A 42 1.82 15.53 11.77
CA TYR A 42 0.55 15.47 12.46
C TYR A 42 -0.48 16.27 11.67
N SER A 43 -1.40 15.57 11.05
CA SER A 43 -2.55 16.16 10.37
C SER A 43 -3.82 15.64 11.05
N PRO A 44 -4.61 16.51 11.71
CA PRO A 44 -5.79 16.09 12.44
C PRO A 44 -6.90 15.52 11.54
N ASP A 45 -6.86 15.81 10.23
CA ASP A 45 -7.94 15.48 9.28
C ASP A 45 -7.62 14.29 8.35
N GLU A 46 -6.38 13.79 8.31
CA GLU A 46 -5.93 12.83 7.26
C GLU A 46 -6.15 11.34 7.57
N ASP A 47 -6.44 10.96 8.81
CA ASP A 47 -6.09 9.60 9.29
C ASP A 47 -7.15 8.50 9.11
N SER A 48 -8.36 8.80 8.62
CA SER A 48 -9.37 7.75 8.34
C SER A 48 -9.58 7.50 6.85
N ASP A 49 -9.68 8.55 6.05
CA ASP A 49 -10.09 8.41 4.66
C ASP A 49 -8.99 7.92 3.72
N LEU A 50 -7.71 8.23 3.98
CA LEU A 50 -6.62 7.90 3.07
C LEU A 50 -6.34 6.39 2.99
N LEU A 51 -6.31 5.71 4.15
CA LEU A 51 -6.14 4.26 4.23
C LEU A 51 -7.32 3.53 3.59
N GLU A 52 -8.53 4.03 3.81
CA GLU A 52 -9.73 3.43 3.22
C GLU A 52 -9.81 3.67 1.70
N GLN A 53 -9.42 4.86 1.22
CA GLN A 53 -9.30 5.13 -0.21
C GLN A 53 -8.26 4.22 -0.87
N PHE A 54 -7.09 4.04 -0.25
CA PHE A 54 -6.06 3.14 -0.74
C PHE A 54 -6.55 1.69 -0.81
N ALA A 55 -7.19 1.20 0.25
CA ALA A 55 -7.77 -0.15 0.28
C ALA A 55 -8.81 -0.33 -0.85
N ARG A 56 -9.71 0.63 -1.04
CA ARG A 56 -10.69 0.62 -2.14
C ARG A 56 -10.04 0.58 -3.52
N GLN A 57 -8.96 1.33 -3.72
CA GLN A 57 -8.22 1.35 -4.99
C GLN A 57 -7.56 -0.01 -5.27
N VAL A 58 -6.90 -0.60 -4.28
CA VAL A 58 -6.29 -1.94 -4.40
C VAL A 58 -7.33 -3.00 -4.73
N SER A 59 -8.47 -3.02 -4.02
CA SER A 59 -9.55 -3.98 -4.28
C SER A 59 -10.12 -3.84 -5.70
N ARG A 60 -10.31 -2.60 -6.19
CA ARG A 60 -10.78 -2.35 -7.56
C ARG A 60 -9.78 -2.84 -8.61
N ALA A 61 -8.49 -2.57 -8.40
CA ALA A 61 -7.42 -3.00 -9.29
C ALA A 61 -7.33 -4.53 -9.36
N ALA A 62 -7.36 -5.20 -8.20
CA ALA A 62 -7.35 -6.66 -8.11
C ALA A 62 -8.58 -7.27 -8.83
N GLY A 63 -9.78 -6.71 -8.60
CA GLY A 63 -10.98 -7.18 -9.29
C GLY A 63 -10.92 -7.00 -10.81
N LYS A 64 -10.30 -5.92 -11.30
CA LYS A 64 -10.07 -5.72 -12.75
C LYS A 64 -9.08 -6.74 -13.30
N ALA A 65 -8.00 -7.03 -12.57
CA ALA A 65 -7.01 -8.03 -12.98
C ALA A 65 -7.62 -9.42 -13.08
N ILE A 66 -8.38 -9.86 -12.06
CA ILE A 66 -9.09 -11.16 -12.06
C ILE A 66 -9.99 -11.28 -13.29
N ARG A 67 -10.87 -10.29 -13.54
CA ARG A 67 -11.75 -10.30 -14.72
C ARG A 67 -11.01 -10.28 -16.06
N SER A 68 -9.76 -9.82 -16.07
CA SER A 68 -8.93 -9.87 -17.27
C SER A 68 -8.33 -11.26 -17.46
N ILE A 69 -7.89 -11.89 -16.38
CA ILE A 69 -7.38 -13.27 -16.38
C ILE A 69 -8.48 -14.23 -16.84
N ASP A 70 -9.68 -14.12 -16.25
CA ASP A 70 -10.82 -14.98 -16.61
C ASP A 70 -11.13 -14.89 -18.11
N ARG A 71 -11.19 -13.68 -18.67
CA ARG A 71 -11.40 -13.47 -20.10
C ARG A 71 -10.31 -14.09 -20.96
N THR A 72 -9.05 -14.00 -20.54
CA THR A 72 -7.94 -14.63 -21.27
C THR A 72 -8.08 -16.15 -21.24
N LEU A 73 -8.45 -16.73 -20.10
CA LEU A 73 -8.65 -18.17 -19.97
C LEU A 73 -9.81 -18.66 -20.84
N ASP A 74 -10.91 -17.92 -20.91
CA ASP A 74 -12.05 -18.24 -21.78
C ASP A 74 -11.64 -18.25 -23.27
N LEU A 75 -10.86 -17.26 -23.70
CA LEU A 75 -10.35 -17.17 -25.08
C LEU A 75 -9.40 -18.34 -25.41
N VAL A 76 -8.55 -18.74 -24.47
CA VAL A 76 -7.67 -19.91 -24.62
C VAL A 76 -8.51 -21.18 -24.76
N ALA A 77 -9.50 -21.39 -23.89
CA ALA A 77 -10.38 -22.55 -23.96
C ALA A 77 -11.16 -22.62 -25.28
N GLU A 78 -11.64 -21.48 -25.80
CA GLU A 78 -12.29 -21.41 -27.11
C GLU A 78 -11.31 -21.74 -28.25
N SER A 79 -10.08 -21.24 -28.17
CA SER A 79 -9.01 -21.56 -29.12
C SER A 79 -8.71 -23.07 -29.14
N GLU A 80 -8.53 -23.69 -27.97
CA GLU A 80 -8.27 -25.12 -27.83
C GLU A 80 -9.41 -25.97 -28.43
N ARG A 81 -10.67 -25.59 -28.20
CA ARG A 81 -11.83 -26.26 -28.81
C ARG A 81 -11.79 -26.19 -30.33
N ARG A 82 -11.48 -25.02 -30.91
CA ARG A 82 -11.38 -24.84 -32.38
C ARG A 82 -10.25 -25.68 -32.97
N ILE A 83 -9.09 -25.70 -32.33
CA ILE A 83 -7.94 -26.52 -32.75
C ILE A 83 -8.34 -27.99 -32.76
N GLN A 84 -8.95 -28.50 -31.68
CA GLN A 84 -9.37 -29.90 -31.60
C GLN A 84 -10.37 -30.28 -32.68
N GLN A 85 -11.33 -29.40 -33.01
CA GLN A 85 -12.28 -29.65 -34.10
C GLN A 85 -11.57 -29.75 -35.46
N LEU A 86 -10.63 -28.84 -35.74
CA LEU A 86 -9.83 -28.87 -36.97
C LEU A 86 -8.96 -30.12 -37.06
N THR A 87 -8.30 -30.51 -35.96
CA THR A 87 -7.50 -31.74 -35.91
C THR A 87 -8.35 -32.97 -36.18
N ARG A 88 -9.53 -33.09 -35.54
CA ARG A 88 -10.46 -34.22 -35.78
C ARG A 88 -10.95 -34.26 -37.23
N ALA A 89 -11.30 -33.11 -37.81
CA ALA A 89 -11.74 -33.02 -39.20
C ALA A 89 -10.62 -33.38 -40.19
N ALA A 90 -9.37 -33.04 -39.88
CA ALA A 90 -8.20 -33.43 -40.68
C ALA A 90 -7.92 -34.93 -40.60
N SER A 91 -8.03 -35.54 -39.42
CA SER A 91 -7.82 -36.98 -39.23
C SER A 91 -8.90 -37.88 -39.83
N GLN A 92 -10.10 -37.36 -40.11
CA GLN A 92 -11.19 -38.10 -40.76
C GLN A 92 -11.16 -38.04 -42.30
N ARG A 93 -10.29 -37.21 -42.89
CA ARG A 93 -10.16 -37.02 -44.35
C ARG A 93 -8.94 -37.71 -44.96
N GLY A 94 -8.07 -38.30 -44.14
CA GLY A 94 -6.95 -39.16 -44.58
C GLY A 94 -7.25 -40.62 -44.29
#